data_AF-A0A3P8Y1P3-F1
#
_entry.id   AF-A0A3P8Y1P3-F1
#
_cell.length_a   1.000
_cell.length_b   1.000
_cell.length_c   1.000
_cell.angle_alpha   90.00
_cell.angle_beta   90.00
_cell.angle_gamma   90.00
#
_symmetry.space_group_name_H-M   'P 1'
#
loop_
_entity.id
_entity.type
_entity.pdbx_description
1 polymer ?
#
loop_
_entity_poly.entity_id
_entity_poly.type
_entity_poly.pdbx_seq_one_letter_code
_entity_poly.pdbx_strand_id
1 'polypeptide(L)'
;MPPKKGGEGPKQPPLIGRFGTSLKIGIVGLPNVGKVPAFLNVVDIAGLVKGAHAGQGLGNAFLSHISACDGIFHMTRAFEDEDIIHVEGNVDPVRDIEIIHEELRLKDEESLGPIIDKLEKTAVRGGDKKLKPEYDIMLKIKNWIADEKKHVRFYNDWNEKEIDVLNKYLFLTSKPMIYLVNLSERDYIRKKNKWLIKIKEWVDAHDPGAIVIPVSGGLEAKLQDMTDEEKSKYCEEAKTQSVLTKIIKAGYAALQLEYFFTAGPDEVRAWTIRKGTKAPQAAGKIHTDFEKGFIMAEVMKFQDFKEEGTENAVKAAGKYRQQGRNYIVEDGDIIFFKFNTPNAPKAKK
;
A
#
# COMPACT_ATOMS: atom_id res chain seq x y z
N MET A 1 -38.73 -37.96 25.50
CA MET A 1 -39.02 -37.14 24.31
C MET A 1 -38.81 -35.65 24.66
N PRO A 2 -38.01 -34.90 23.89
CA PRO A 2 -38.15 -33.43 23.78
C PRO A 2 -39.37 -33.12 22.85
N PRO A 3 -39.71 -31.88 22.40
CA PRO A 3 -39.22 -30.52 22.69
C PRO A 3 -40.36 -29.47 22.89
N LYS A 4 -40.03 -28.18 23.15
CA LYS A 4 -40.39 -27.06 22.25
C LYS A 4 -39.80 -25.70 22.68
N LYS A 5 -39.37 -24.97 21.64
CA LYS A 5 -38.82 -23.60 21.58
C LYS A 5 -39.89 -22.51 21.76
N GLY A 6 -39.41 -21.30 22.10
CA GLY A 6 -39.97 -19.98 21.74
C GLY A 6 -40.44 -19.17 22.97
N GLY A 7 -40.11 -17.89 23.17
CA GLY A 7 -39.47 -16.88 22.32
C GLY A 7 -38.87 -15.71 23.14
N GLU A 8 -37.84 -15.09 22.59
CA GLU A 8 -37.67 -13.66 22.22
C GLU A 8 -37.37 -12.64 23.34
N GLY A 9 -36.13 -12.13 23.28
CA GLY A 9 -35.64 -10.89 23.90
C GLY A 9 -34.85 -10.05 22.87
N PRO A 10 -34.55 -8.77 23.15
CA PRO A 10 -34.57 -7.67 22.18
C PRO A 10 -33.42 -7.65 21.15
N LYS A 11 -33.73 -7.17 19.94
CA LYS A 11 -32.80 -6.90 18.83
C LYS A 11 -31.74 -5.85 19.21
N GLN A 12 -30.46 -6.19 19.05
CA GLN A 12 -29.34 -5.22 19.04
C GLN A 12 -29.14 -4.62 17.63
N PRO A 13 -28.74 -3.34 17.52
CA PRO A 13 -28.53 -2.69 16.23
C PRO A 13 -27.25 -3.22 15.53
N PRO A 14 -27.19 -3.15 14.19
CA PRO A 14 -26.05 -3.67 13.44
C PRO A 14 -24.84 -2.74 13.56
N LEU A 15 -23.66 -3.33 13.78
CA LEU A 15 -22.37 -2.67 13.62
C LEU A 15 -21.64 -3.30 12.43
N ILE A 16 -21.21 -2.43 11.52
CA ILE A 16 -20.53 -2.73 10.25
C ILE A 16 -19.01 -2.66 10.43
N GLY A 17 -18.28 -3.60 9.83
CA GLY A 17 -16.81 -3.59 9.64
C GLY A 17 -16.03 -4.46 10.64
N ARG A 18 -15.49 -5.60 10.16
CA ARG A 18 -14.60 -6.48 10.96
C ARG A 18 -13.16 -5.97 10.96
N PHE A 19 -12.64 -5.66 12.15
CA PHE A 19 -11.20 -5.78 12.42
C PHE A 19 -10.86 -7.26 12.56
N GLY A 20 -10.04 -7.79 11.65
CA GLY A 20 -9.49 -9.13 11.79
C GLY A 20 -8.41 -9.15 12.86
N THR A 21 -8.69 -9.75 14.02
CA THR A 21 -7.64 -10.33 14.86
C THR A 21 -7.25 -11.66 14.22
N SER A 22 -6.14 -11.67 13.49
CA SER A 22 -5.57 -12.90 12.94
C SER A 22 -5.41 -13.94 14.05
N LEU A 23 -6.09 -15.08 13.93
CA LEU A 23 -5.82 -16.26 14.76
C LEU A 23 -4.38 -16.71 14.49
N LYS A 24 -3.56 -16.76 15.54
CA LYS A 24 -2.16 -17.20 15.45
C LYS A 24 -2.02 -18.54 16.18
N ILE A 25 -1.58 -19.56 15.46
CA ILE A 25 -1.05 -20.81 16.03
C ILE A 25 0.47 -20.64 16.18
N GLY A 26 1.02 -20.96 17.35
CA GLY A 26 2.45 -20.88 17.64
C GLY A 26 3.14 -22.23 17.45
N ILE A 27 4.29 -22.23 16.77
CA ILE A 27 5.23 -23.36 16.75
C ILE A 27 6.23 -23.15 17.88
N VAL A 28 6.42 -24.15 18.75
CA VAL A 28 7.38 -24.10 19.86
C VAL A 28 8.68 -24.77 19.40
N GLY A 29 9.78 -24.01 19.41
CA GLY A 29 11.15 -24.48 19.16
C GLY A 29 12.15 -23.70 20.02
N LEU A 30 13.38 -24.21 20.16
CA LEU A 30 14.46 -23.59 20.93
C LEU A 30 14.81 -22.18 20.40
N PRO A 31 15.25 -21.24 21.26
CA PRO A 31 15.35 -19.82 20.92
C PRO A 31 16.49 -19.55 19.95
N ASN A 32 16.16 -19.51 18.66
CA ASN A 32 16.83 -18.60 17.74
C ASN A 32 16.19 -17.22 17.93
N VAL A 33 16.99 -16.15 18.00
CA VAL A 33 16.48 -14.77 18.06
C VAL A 33 15.37 -14.61 17.02
N GLY A 34 14.16 -14.34 17.47
CA GLY A 34 12.99 -14.26 16.59
C GLY A 34 13.19 -13.09 15.62
N LYS A 35 13.35 -13.37 14.33
CA LYS A 35 13.41 -12.33 13.30
C LYS A 35 12.02 -12.14 12.73
N VAL A 36 11.44 -10.96 12.94
CA VAL A 36 10.11 -10.61 12.40
C VAL A 36 10.29 -9.54 11.33
N PRO A 37 10.21 -9.89 10.03
CA PRO A 37 10.35 -8.92 8.95
C PRO A 37 9.12 -8.01 8.83
N ALA A 38 9.25 -6.94 8.04
CA ALA A 38 8.11 -6.15 7.62
C ALA A 38 7.35 -6.88 6.50
N PHE A 39 6.05 -6.65 6.42
CA PHE A 39 5.18 -7.29 5.44
C PHE A 39 4.48 -6.24 4.58
N LEU A 40 4.41 -6.51 3.27
CA LEU A 40 3.53 -5.80 2.35
C LEU A 40 2.29 -6.67 2.13
N ASN A 41 1.12 -6.14 2.47
CA ASN A 41 -0.14 -6.83 2.20
C ASN A 41 -0.53 -6.62 0.74
N VAL A 42 -0.59 -7.71 -0.03
CA VAL A 42 -1.02 -7.70 -1.43
C VAL A 42 -2.35 -8.44 -1.52
N VAL A 43 -3.34 -7.80 -2.12
CA VAL A 43 -4.67 -8.37 -2.34
C VAL A 43 -4.79 -8.66 -3.84
N ASP A 44 -5.19 -9.88 -4.17
CA ASP A 44 -5.52 -10.24 -5.54
C ASP A 44 -6.88 -9.67 -5.93
N ILE A 45 -6.95 -9.03 -7.09
CA ILE A 45 -8.15 -8.38 -7.58
C ILE A 45 -8.40 -8.89 -9.01
N ALA A 46 -9.58 -9.49 -9.25
CA ALA A 46 -9.92 -10.18 -10.50
C ALA A 46 -9.83 -9.29 -11.76
N GLY A 47 -9.54 -9.81 -12.95
CA GLY A 47 -9.40 -8.96 -14.15
C GLY A 47 -10.61 -8.04 -14.44
N LEU A 48 -10.33 -6.78 -14.80
CA LEU A 48 -11.34 -5.81 -15.22
C LEU A 48 -11.66 -6.00 -16.71
N VAL A 49 -12.94 -5.93 -17.06
CA VAL A 49 -13.42 -5.94 -18.45
C VAL A 49 -14.03 -4.58 -18.79
N LYS A 50 -14.02 -4.23 -20.07
CA LYS A 50 -14.65 -3.00 -20.56
C LYS A 50 -16.13 -2.94 -20.14
N GLY A 51 -16.59 -1.79 -19.65
CA GLY A 51 -17.94 -1.59 -19.14
C GLY A 51 -18.13 -1.93 -17.65
N ALA A 52 -17.05 -2.16 -16.90
CA ALA A 52 -17.10 -2.48 -15.47
C ALA A 52 -17.74 -1.36 -14.63
N HIS A 53 -17.48 -0.09 -14.95
CA HIS A 53 -18.09 1.07 -14.28
C HIS A 53 -19.63 1.07 -14.38
N ALA A 54 -20.17 0.64 -15.53
CA ALA A 54 -21.60 0.55 -15.79
C ALA A 54 -22.26 -0.72 -15.22
N GLY A 55 -21.51 -1.52 -14.45
CA GLY A 55 -22.00 -2.74 -13.81
C GLY A 55 -22.10 -3.95 -14.74
N GLN A 56 -21.44 -3.96 -15.90
CA GLN A 56 -21.35 -5.14 -16.74
C GLN A 56 -20.39 -6.19 -16.11
N GLY A 57 -20.83 -7.45 -16.07
CA GLY A 57 -20.05 -8.55 -15.52
C GLY A 57 -19.79 -8.46 -14.00
N LEU A 58 -18.59 -8.86 -13.56
CA LEU A 58 -18.15 -8.82 -12.16
C LEU A 58 -17.52 -7.47 -11.75
N GLY A 59 -17.59 -6.44 -12.61
CA GLY A 59 -16.83 -5.19 -12.48
C GLY A 59 -17.12 -4.36 -11.22
N ASN A 60 -18.37 -4.32 -10.75
CA ASN A 60 -18.72 -3.55 -9.53
C ASN A 60 -18.12 -4.14 -8.24
N ALA A 61 -18.02 -5.47 -8.14
CA ALA A 61 -17.37 -6.12 -7.00
C ALA A 61 -15.86 -5.83 -7.01
N PHE A 62 -15.24 -5.86 -8.19
CA PHE A 62 -13.84 -5.54 -8.39
C PHE A 62 -13.47 -4.11 -7.96
N LEU A 63 -14.24 -3.11 -8.39
CA LEU A 63 -13.98 -1.71 -8.03
C LEU A 63 -14.06 -1.49 -6.52
N SER A 64 -14.96 -2.20 -5.83
CA SER A 64 -15.05 -2.15 -4.36
C SER A 64 -13.81 -2.73 -3.66
N HIS A 65 -13.18 -3.74 -4.25
CA HIS A 65 -11.93 -4.30 -3.74
C HIS A 65 -10.76 -3.34 -3.96
N ILE A 66 -10.67 -2.66 -5.12
CA ILE A 66 -9.66 -1.61 -5.35
C ILE A 66 -9.86 -0.46 -4.35
N SER A 67 -11.11 -0.06 -4.07
CA SER A 67 -11.38 1.01 -3.09
C SER A 67 -10.77 0.71 -1.72
N ALA A 68 -10.70 -0.57 -1.32
CA ALA A 68 -10.12 -1.02 -0.06
C ALA A 68 -8.58 -1.09 -0.06
N CYS A 69 -7.92 -0.90 -1.21
CA CYS A 69 -6.46 -0.90 -1.32
C CYS A 69 -5.90 0.53 -1.35
N ASP A 70 -4.67 0.73 -0.88
CA ASP A 70 -4.01 2.05 -0.87
C ASP A 70 -3.16 2.31 -2.12
N GLY A 71 -2.93 1.31 -2.98
CA GLY A 71 -2.12 1.40 -4.20
C GLY A 71 -2.42 0.24 -5.15
N ILE A 72 -1.98 0.35 -6.41
CA ILE A 72 -2.34 -0.60 -7.47
C ILE A 72 -1.08 -1.16 -8.13
N PHE A 73 -0.92 -2.48 -8.13
CA PHE A 73 -0.05 -3.16 -9.08
C PHE A 73 -0.83 -3.44 -10.36
N HIS A 74 -0.58 -2.64 -11.39
CA HIS A 74 -1.25 -2.76 -12.67
C HIS A 74 -0.50 -3.79 -13.53
N MET A 75 -1.00 -5.02 -13.58
CA MET A 75 -0.39 -6.09 -14.38
C MET A 75 -0.90 -6.07 -15.82
N THR A 76 0.01 -6.03 -16.79
CA THR A 76 -0.30 -6.04 -18.23
C THR A 76 0.33 -7.25 -18.92
N ARG A 77 -0.42 -7.87 -19.83
CA ARG A 77 0.06 -9.00 -20.64
C ARG A 77 0.84 -8.46 -21.84
N ALA A 78 2.12 -8.81 -21.96
CA ALA A 78 2.99 -8.42 -23.07
C ALA A 78 3.62 -9.63 -23.80
N PHE A 79 2.95 -10.78 -23.76
CA PHE A 79 3.32 -11.98 -24.50
C PHE A 79 2.10 -12.58 -25.22
N GLU A 80 2.37 -13.22 -26.36
CA GLU A 80 1.39 -13.98 -27.13
C GLU A 80 1.50 -15.45 -26.76
N ASP A 81 0.35 -16.09 -26.60
CA ASP A 81 0.22 -17.51 -26.30
C ASP A 81 -1.09 -17.98 -26.93
N GLU A 82 -1.02 -19.00 -27.80
CA GLU A 82 -2.16 -19.53 -28.56
C GLU A 82 -3.18 -20.24 -27.64
N ASP A 83 -2.72 -20.73 -26.48
CA ASP A 83 -3.58 -21.43 -25.52
C ASP A 83 -4.36 -20.46 -24.61
N ILE A 84 -4.10 -19.15 -24.69
CA ILE A 84 -4.69 -18.13 -23.80
C ILE A 84 -5.47 -17.09 -24.60
N ILE A 85 -6.80 -17.19 -24.54
CA ILE A 85 -7.72 -16.25 -25.17
C ILE A 85 -7.61 -14.88 -24.50
N HIS A 86 -7.41 -13.83 -25.31
CA HIS A 86 -7.47 -12.44 -24.85
C HIS A 86 -8.90 -11.93 -24.93
N VAL A 87 -9.38 -11.23 -23.89
CA VAL A 87 -10.78 -10.74 -23.81
C VAL A 87 -11.13 -9.83 -25.00
N GLU A 88 -10.18 -9.00 -25.44
CA GLU A 88 -10.32 -8.10 -26.59
C GLU A 88 -9.86 -8.73 -27.93
N GLY A 89 -9.72 -10.06 -27.97
CA GLY A 89 -9.37 -10.85 -29.16
C GLY A 89 -7.88 -10.88 -29.53
N ASN A 90 -7.15 -9.76 -29.37
CA ASN A 90 -5.72 -9.66 -29.64
C ASN A 90 -4.97 -9.01 -28.47
N VAL A 91 -3.71 -9.39 -28.25
CA VAL A 91 -2.85 -8.82 -27.19
C VAL A 91 -2.38 -7.42 -27.61
N ASP A 92 -2.88 -6.39 -26.91
CA ASP A 92 -2.41 -5.01 -27.01
C ASP A 92 -2.37 -4.39 -25.61
N PRO A 93 -1.20 -4.43 -24.93
CA PRO A 93 -1.08 -3.95 -23.56
C PRO A 93 -1.35 -2.45 -23.43
N VAL A 94 -1.10 -1.64 -24.46
CA VAL A 94 -1.33 -0.19 -24.39
C VAL A 94 -2.83 0.10 -24.34
N ARG A 95 -3.59 -0.54 -25.23
CA ARG A 95 -5.05 -0.48 -25.21
C ARG A 95 -5.63 -0.99 -23.89
N ASP A 96 -5.10 -2.10 -23.37
CA ASP A 96 -5.57 -2.68 -22.12
C ASP A 96 -5.35 -1.74 -20.92
N ILE A 97 -4.21 -1.04 -20.87
CA ILE A 97 -3.94 0.01 -19.87
C ILE A 97 -4.97 1.15 -19.99
N GLU A 98 -5.21 1.63 -21.21
CA GLU A 98 -6.18 2.71 -21.47
C GLU A 98 -7.59 2.34 -21.02
N ILE A 99 -8.03 1.11 -21.29
CA ILE A 99 -9.34 0.61 -20.85
C ILE A 99 -9.44 0.69 -19.33
N ILE A 100 -8.46 0.14 -18.60
CA ILE A 100 -8.49 0.15 -17.13
C ILE A 100 -8.45 1.59 -16.60
N HIS A 101 -7.63 2.46 -17.18
CA HIS A 101 -7.55 3.86 -16.78
C HIS A 101 -8.88 4.59 -16.98
N GLU A 102 -9.54 4.37 -18.11
CA GLU A 102 -10.84 4.96 -18.41
C GLU A 102 -11.89 4.49 -17.41
N GLU A 103 -11.92 3.19 -17.11
CA GLU A 103 -12.89 2.57 -16.20
C GLU A 103 -12.74 3.08 -14.75
N LEU A 104 -11.51 3.25 -14.27
CA LEU A 104 -11.26 3.87 -12.97
C LEU A 104 -11.72 5.34 -12.94
N ARG A 105 -11.48 6.09 -14.02
CA ARG A 105 -11.89 7.49 -14.12
C ARG A 105 -13.41 7.63 -14.14
N LEU A 106 -14.09 6.83 -14.96
CA LEU A 106 -15.55 6.83 -15.06
C LEU A 106 -16.21 6.46 -13.73
N LYS A 107 -15.59 5.56 -12.95
CA LYS A 107 -16.10 5.25 -11.61
C LYS A 107 -15.97 6.42 -10.64
N ASP A 108 -14.84 7.11 -10.66
CA ASP A 108 -14.67 8.32 -9.86
C ASP A 108 -15.67 9.41 -10.29
N GLU A 109 -15.87 9.61 -11.60
CA GLU A 109 -16.86 10.54 -12.16
C GLU A 109 -18.29 10.23 -11.69
N GLU A 110 -18.70 8.96 -11.74
CA GLU A 110 -19.99 8.50 -11.22
C GLU A 110 -20.15 8.81 -9.74
N SER A 111 -19.09 8.59 -8.95
CA SER A 111 -19.10 8.84 -7.50
C SER A 111 -19.19 10.33 -7.16
N LEU A 112 -18.60 11.20 -7.98
CA LEU A 112 -18.57 12.65 -7.78
C LEU A 112 -19.97 13.28 -7.82
N GLY A 113 -20.83 12.84 -8.73
CA GLY A 113 -22.16 13.42 -8.95
C GLY A 113 -23.01 13.50 -7.67
N PRO A 114 -23.33 12.36 -7.04
CA PRO A 114 -24.11 12.32 -5.79
C PRO A 114 -23.47 13.11 -4.64
N ILE A 115 -22.13 13.15 -4.57
CA ILE A 115 -21.40 13.89 -3.54
C ILE A 115 -21.58 15.39 -3.74
N ILE A 116 -21.38 15.88 -4.96
CA ILE A 116 -21.52 17.30 -5.32
C ILE A 116 -22.97 17.76 -5.13
N ASP A 117 -23.94 16.96 -5.54
CA ASP A 117 -25.37 17.28 -5.36
C ASP A 117 -25.74 17.43 -3.88
N LYS A 118 -25.19 16.56 -3.01
CA LYS A 118 -25.39 16.65 -1.57
C LYS A 118 -24.75 17.91 -1.01
N LEU A 119 -23.50 18.19 -1.39
CA LEU A 119 -22.77 19.38 -0.95
C LEU A 119 -23.43 20.67 -1.46
N GLU A 120 -23.97 20.71 -2.67
CA GLU A 120 -24.70 21.86 -3.19
C GLU A 120 -25.94 22.16 -2.34
N LYS A 121 -26.72 21.13 -2.01
CA LYS A 121 -27.92 21.26 -1.17
C LYS A 121 -27.59 21.80 0.21
N THR A 122 -26.52 21.32 0.85
CA THR A 122 -26.19 21.71 2.22
C THR A 122 -25.37 23.00 2.30
N ALA A 123 -24.33 23.15 1.46
CA ALA A 123 -23.41 24.27 1.51
C ALA A 123 -23.96 25.52 0.81
N VAL A 124 -24.53 25.37 -0.39
CA VAL A 124 -25.01 26.50 -1.20
C VAL A 124 -26.44 26.84 -0.85
N ARG A 125 -27.36 25.88 -0.94
CA ARG A 125 -28.80 26.13 -0.71
C ARG A 125 -29.14 26.20 0.78
N GLY A 126 -28.48 25.39 1.61
CA GLY A 126 -28.62 25.40 3.07
C GLY A 126 -27.82 26.47 3.80
N GLY A 127 -26.92 27.19 3.10
CA GLY A 127 -26.16 28.32 3.65
C GLY A 127 -25.02 27.94 4.61
N ASP A 128 -24.59 26.68 4.67
CA ASP A 128 -23.47 26.29 5.52
C ASP A 128 -22.11 26.71 4.92
N LYS A 129 -21.61 27.84 5.42
CA LYS A 129 -20.33 28.43 5.01
C LYS A 129 -19.11 27.53 5.29
N LYS A 130 -19.22 26.53 6.17
CA LYS A 130 -18.10 25.62 6.47
C LYS A 130 -17.87 24.60 5.37
N LEU A 131 -18.94 24.18 4.68
CA LEU A 131 -18.88 23.18 3.61
C LEU A 131 -18.67 23.80 2.23
N LYS A 132 -18.77 25.14 2.12
CA LYS A 132 -18.60 25.86 0.86
C LYS A 132 -17.21 25.65 0.23
N PRO A 133 -16.09 25.72 0.98
CA PRO A 133 -14.76 25.41 0.41
C PRO A 133 -14.66 23.98 -0.11
N GLU A 134 -15.22 23.00 0.60
CA GLU A 134 -15.24 21.60 0.17
C GLU A 134 -16.03 21.43 -1.13
N TYR A 135 -17.20 22.08 -1.25
CA TYR A 135 -17.97 22.09 -2.50
C TYR A 135 -17.19 22.67 -3.69
N ASP A 136 -16.54 23.82 -3.49
CA ASP A 136 -15.78 24.48 -4.57
C ASP A 136 -14.58 23.63 -5.02
N ILE A 137 -13.92 22.94 -4.09
CA ILE A 137 -12.85 21.97 -4.39
C ILE A 137 -13.40 20.76 -5.17
N MET A 138 -14.55 20.23 -4.77
CA MET A 138 -15.19 19.10 -5.47
C MET A 138 -15.62 19.46 -6.89
N LEU A 139 -16.04 20.71 -7.15
CA LEU A 139 -16.29 21.18 -8.51
C LEU A 139 -15.01 21.24 -9.35
N LYS A 140 -13.89 21.70 -8.76
CA LYS A 140 -12.57 21.67 -9.42
C LYS A 140 -12.16 20.24 -9.77
N ILE A 141 -12.33 19.29 -8.84
CA ILE A 141 -12.04 17.86 -9.07
C ILE A 141 -12.92 17.31 -10.19
N LYS A 142 -14.23 17.64 -10.20
CA LYS A 142 -15.14 17.23 -11.27
C LYS A 142 -14.70 17.74 -12.64
N ASN A 143 -14.31 19.00 -12.74
CA ASN A 143 -13.80 19.53 -14.01
C ASN A 143 -12.55 18.76 -14.48
N TRP A 144 -11.63 18.43 -13.57
CA TRP A 144 -10.42 17.67 -13.90
C TRP A 144 -10.72 16.22 -14.36
N ILE A 145 -11.62 15.53 -13.67
CA ILE A 145 -11.93 14.12 -13.97
C ILE A 145 -12.86 14.00 -15.18
N ALA A 146 -13.92 14.81 -15.26
CA ALA A 146 -14.97 14.68 -16.27
C ALA A 146 -14.67 15.47 -17.56
N ASP A 147 -14.26 16.73 -17.43
CA ASP A 147 -14.08 17.62 -18.59
C ASP A 147 -12.69 17.43 -19.22
N GLU A 148 -11.65 17.45 -18.38
CA GLU A 148 -10.25 17.25 -18.79
C GLU A 148 -9.86 15.77 -18.96
N LYS A 149 -10.73 14.86 -18.51
CA LYS A 149 -10.58 13.40 -18.68
C LYS A 149 -9.30 12.81 -18.07
N LYS A 150 -8.77 13.41 -17.00
CA LYS A 150 -7.51 13.01 -16.36
C LYS A 150 -7.71 12.40 -14.98
N HIS A 151 -6.76 11.56 -14.56
CA HIS A 151 -6.75 10.98 -13.20
C HIS A 151 -6.36 12.04 -12.17
N VAL A 152 -6.91 11.94 -10.96
CA VAL A 152 -6.63 12.88 -9.85
C VAL A 152 -5.13 13.03 -9.58
N ARG A 153 -4.39 11.92 -9.61
CA ARG A 153 -2.95 11.89 -9.32
C ARG A 153 -2.06 12.61 -10.33
N PHE A 154 -2.57 12.98 -11.51
CA PHE A 154 -1.80 13.69 -12.54
C PHE A 154 -1.82 15.21 -12.37
N TYR A 155 -2.63 15.72 -11.44
CA TYR A 155 -2.66 17.14 -11.13
C TYR A 155 -1.65 17.43 -10.02
N ASN A 156 -0.58 18.16 -10.35
CA ASN A 156 0.55 18.40 -9.43
C ASN A 156 0.35 19.58 -8.48
N ASP A 157 -0.64 20.45 -8.74
CA ASP A 157 -0.79 21.73 -8.05
C ASP A 157 -1.92 21.74 -7.01
N TRP A 158 -2.20 20.60 -6.37
CA TRP A 158 -3.16 20.55 -5.26
C TRP A 158 -2.58 21.25 -4.03
N ASN A 159 -3.36 22.14 -3.41
CA ASN A 159 -2.98 22.74 -2.13
C ASN A 159 -3.33 21.83 -0.93
N GLU A 160 -2.80 22.13 0.26
CA GLU A 160 -3.00 21.29 1.47
C GLU A 160 -4.48 21.05 1.79
N LYS A 161 -5.34 22.07 1.66
CA LYS A 161 -6.78 21.94 1.92
C LYS A 161 -7.47 21.06 0.88
N GLU A 162 -7.04 21.14 -0.37
CA GLU A 162 -7.53 20.28 -1.45
C GLU A 162 -7.12 18.82 -1.20
N ILE A 163 -5.89 18.58 -0.76
CA ILE A 163 -5.40 17.24 -0.40
C ILE A 163 -6.21 16.66 0.77
N ASP A 164 -6.55 17.45 1.79
CA ASP A 164 -7.40 17.00 2.90
C ASP A 164 -8.78 16.54 2.42
N VAL A 165 -9.39 17.26 1.47
CA VAL A 165 -10.66 16.87 0.84
C VAL A 165 -10.50 15.60 0.00
N LEU A 166 -9.45 15.50 -0.82
CA LEU A 166 -9.18 14.30 -1.62
C LEU A 166 -9.00 13.05 -0.75
N ASN A 167 -8.29 13.17 0.37
CA ASN A 167 -8.05 12.09 1.32
C ASN A 167 -9.33 11.63 2.06
N LYS A 168 -10.35 12.49 2.14
CA LYS A 168 -11.66 12.12 2.71
C LYS A 168 -12.45 11.18 1.80
N TYR A 169 -12.33 11.36 0.48
CA TYR A 169 -13.13 10.64 -0.51
C TYR A 169 -12.42 9.42 -1.12
N LEU A 170 -11.08 9.38 -1.07
CA LEU A 170 -10.28 8.21 -1.47
C LEU A 170 -10.59 7.70 -2.89
N PHE A 171 -10.60 8.62 -3.85
CA PHE A 171 -10.79 8.33 -5.27
C PHE A 171 -9.87 7.20 -5.77
N LEU A 172 -10.34 6.42 -6.73
CA LEU A 172 -9.56 5.33 -7.31
C LEU A 172 -8.35 5.85 -8.08
N THR A 173 -8.53 6.95 -8.81
CA THR A 173 -7.51 7.58 -9.65
C THR A 173 -6.50 8.43 -8.87
N SER A 174 -6.64 8.56 -7.55
CA SER A 174 -5.62 9.17 -6.69
C SER A 174 -4.57 8.17 -6.19
N LYS A 175 -4.85 6.86 -6.29
CA LYS A 175 -3.97 5.81 -5.79
C LYS A 175 -2.68 5.72 -6.63
N PRO A 176 -1.50 5.53 -6.02
CA PRO A 176 -0.27 5.29 -6.74
C PRO A 176 -0.35 3.96 -7.52
N MET A 177 0.23 3.94 -8.72
CA MET A 177 0.24 2.77 -9.60
C MET A 177 1.67 2.34 -9.94
N ILE A 178 1.90 1.03 -9.99
CA ILE A 178 3.13 0.41 -10.48
C ILE A 178 2.75 -0.54 -11.61
N TYR A 179 3.33 -0.35 -12.79
CA TYR A 179 3.05 -1.19 -13.96
C TYR A 179 3.94 -2.43 -13.95
N LEU A 180 3.33 -3.60 -13.86
CA LEU A 180 4.00 -4.89 -13.98
C LEU A 180 3.77 -5.42 -15.39
N VAL A 181 4.81 -5.41 -16.22
CA VAL A 181 4.72 -5.88 -17.61
C VAL A 181 5.08 -7.35 -17.64
N ASN A 182 4.07 -8.22 -17.75
CA ASN A 182 4.24 -9.66 -17.78
C ASN A 182 4.72 -10.11 -19.16
N LEU A 183 5.91 -10.68 -19.22
CA LEU A 183 6.62 -11.15 -20.39
C LEU A 183 6.72 -12.67 -20.39
N SER A 184 7.00 -13.24 -21.57
CA SER A 184 7.47 -14.62 -21.63
C SER A 184 8.84 -14.76 -20.97
N GLU A 185 9.16 -15.95 -20.46
CA GLU A 185 10.47 -16.24 -19.87
C GLU A 185 11.62 -15.94 -20.84
N ARG A 186 11.45 -16.29 -22.11
CA ARG A 186 12.42 -16.02 -23.18
C ARG A 186 12.68 -14.51 -23.34
N ASP A 187 11.63 -13.70 -23.39
CA ASP A 187 11.75 -12.26 -23.62
C ASP A 187 12.30 -11.54 -22.38
N TYR A 188 11.94 -12.02 -21.18
CA TYR A 188 12.46 -11.51 -19.92
C TYR A 188 13.97 -11.75 -19.79
N ILE A 189 14.45 -12.97 -20.05
CA ILE A 189 15.88 -13.32 -20.01
C ILE A 189 16.66 -12.52 -21.06
N ARG A 190 16.12 -12.40 -22.28
CA ARG A 190 16.75 -11.61 -23.36
C ARG A 190 16.67 -10.10 -23.15
N LYS A 191 15.88 -9.62 -22.19
CA LYS A 191 15.60 -8.21 -21.91
C LYS A 191 15.11 -7.44 -23.15
N LYS A 192 14.34 -8.11 -24.02
CA LYS A 192 13.83 -7.54 -25.27
C LYS A 192 12.42 -8.05 -25.53
N ASN A 193 11.50 -7.13 -25.77
CA ASN A 193 10.13 -7.42 -26.15
C ASN A 193 9.56 -6.25 -26.97
N LYS A 194 8.64 -6.56 -27.90
CA LYS A 194 8.06 -5.58 -28.84
C LYS A 194 7.19 -4.51 -28.17
N TRP A 195 6.65 -4.80 -26.98
CA TRP A 195 5.72 -3.93 -26.26
C TRP A 195 6.38 -3.06 -25.21
N LEU A 196 7.55 -3.44 -24.67
CA LEU A 196 8.19 -2.72 -23.57
C LEU A 196 8.42 -1.24 -23.87
N ILE A 197 8.88 -0.92 -25.09
CA ILE A 197 9.13 0.46 -25.52
C ILE A 197 7.81 1.23 -25.59
N LYS A 198 6.78 0.66 -26.23
CA LYS A 198 5.46 1.30 -26.38
C LYS A 198 4.80 1.57 -25.02
N ILE A 199 4.86 0.60 -24.10
CA ILE A 199 4.33 0.76 -22.74
C ILE A 199 5.11 1.86 -22.01
N LYS A 200 6.44 1.88 -22.12
CA LYS A 200 7.26 2.89 -21.45
C LYS A 200 6.96 4.29 -21.98
N GLU A 201 6.86 4.46 -23.30
CA GLU A 201 6.47 5.72 -23.94
C GLU A 201 5.08 6.17 -23.50
N TRP A 202 4.12 5.25 -23.46
CA TRP A 202 2.77 5.57 -22.99
C TRP A 202 2.76 6.01 -21.53
N VAL A 203 3.45 5.28 -20.65
CA VAL A 203 3.55 5.61 -19.22
C VAL A 203 4.26 6.95 -19.02
N ASP A 204 5.35 7.23 -19.73
CA ASP A 204 6.07 8.50 -19.59
C ASP A 204 5.23 9.70 -20.07
N ALA A 205 4.34 9.50 -21.06
CA ALA A 205 3.44 10.53 -21.56
C ALA A 205 2.22 10.77 -20.66
N HIS A 206 1.62 9.70 -20.11
CA HIS A 206 0.33 9.78 -19.41
C HIS A 206 0.45 9.70 -17.88
N ASP A 207 1.54 9.13 -17.37
CA ASP A 207 1.78 8.89 -15.96
C ASP A 207 3.27 9.11 -15.60
N PRO A 208 3.73 10.36 -15.72
CA PRO A 208 5.14 10.69 -15.56
C PRO A 208 5.61 10.34 -14.14
N GLY A 209 6.67 9.52 -14.07
CA GLY A 209 7.28 9.10 -12.81
C GLY A 209 6.79 7.75 -12.27
N ALA A 210 5.80 7.11 -12.91
CA ALA A 210 5.40 5.77 -12.52
C ALA A 210 6.45 4.70 -12.86
N ILE A 211 6.50 3.69 -11.99
CA ILE A 211 7.49 2.63 -12.08
C ILE A 211 6.96 1.54 -13.01
N VAL A 212 7.74 1.23 -14.05
CA VAL A 212 7.49 0.10 -14.95
C VAL A 212 8.49 -1.01 -14.61
N ILE A 213 7.98 -2.19 -14.25
CA ILE A 213 8.78 -3.35 -13.88
C ILE A 213 8.43 -4.50 -14.84
N PRO A 214 9.36 -4.90 -15.72
CA PRO A 214 9.23 -6.15 -16.45
C PRO A 214 9.25 -7.33 -15.47
N VAL A 215 8.32 -8.27 -15.64
CA VAL A 215 8.20 -9.49 -14.86
C VAL A 215 7.90 -10.66 -15.79
N SER A 216 8.30 -11.87 -15.43
CA SER A 216 7.83 -13.09 -16.10
C SER A 216 7.15 -13.96 -15.06
N GLY A 217 5.81 -14.02 -15.10
CA GLY A 217 5.03 -14.85 -14.18
C GLY A 217 5.41 -16.33 -14.27
N GLY A 218 5.69 -16.81 -15.50
CA GLY A 218 6.13 -18.19 -15.71
C GLY A 218 7.50 -18.49 -15.09
N LEU A 219 8.43 -17.52 -15.13
CA LEU A 219 9.74 -17.66 -14.48
C LEU A 219 9.60 -17.62 -12.95
N GLU A 220 8.87 -16.65 -12.41
CA GLU A 220 8.70 -16.52 -10.96
C GLU A 220 7.99 -17.74 -10.35
N ALA A 221 7.01 -18.31 -11.05
CA ALA A 221 6.35 -19.55 -10.62
C ALA A 221 7.35 -20.72 -10.55
N LYS A 222 8.21 -20.90 -11.57
CA LYS A 222 9.26 -21.93 -11.55
C LYS A 222 10.26 -21.71 -10.41
N LEU A 223 10.68 -20.47 -10.20
CA LEU A 223 11.60 -20.11 -9.11
C LEU A 223 10.94 -20.31 -7.74
N GLN A 224 9.63 -20.23 -7.62
CA GLN A 224 8.94 -20.40 -6.33
C GLN A 224 9.07 -21.83 -5.79
N ASP A 225 8.98 -22.83 -6.67
CA ASP A 225 8.99 -24.26 -6.31
C ASP A 225 10.40 -24.82 -6.01
N MET A 226 11.45 -24.05 -6.31
CA MET A 226 12.85 -24.42 -6.07
C MET A 226 13.30 -24.11 -4.64
N THR A 227 14.38 -24.75 -4.18
CA THR A 227 15.11 -24.35 -2.97
C THR A 227 16.01 -23.13 -3.22
N ASP A 228 16.43 -22.42 -2.18
CA ASP A 228 17.26 -21.19 -2.32
C ASP A 228 18.59 -21.45 -3.06
N GLU A 229 19.17 -22.64 -2.88
CA GLU A 229 20.39 -23.07 -3.55
C GLU A 229 20.15 -23.33 -5.04
N GLU A 230 19.05 -24.00 -5.39
CA GLU A 230 18.64 -24.26 -6.77
C GLU A 230 18.26 -22.96 -7.50
N LYS A 231 17.53 -22.06 -6.83
CA LYS A 231 17.21 -20.73 -7.36
C LYS A 231 18.47 -19.97 -7.70
N SER A 232 19.45 -19.98 -6.81
CA SER A 232 20.71 -19.24 -7.01
C SER A 232 21.47 -19.80 -8.22
N LYS A 233 21.61 -21.14 -8.31
CA LYS A 233 22.26 -21.78 -9.47
C LYS A 233 21.52 -21.50 -10.78
N TYR A 234 20.20 -21.64 -10.81
CA TYR A 234 19.41 -21.35 -12.00
C TYR A 234 19.54 -19.89 -12.42
N CYS A 235 19.50 -18.95 -11.47
CA CYS A 235 19.67 -17.51 -11.75
C CYS A 235 21.04 -17.20 -12.34
N GLU A 236 22.11 -17.83 -11.83
CA GLU A 236 23.47 -17.70 -12.36
C GLU A 236 23.59 -18.26 -13.80
N GLU A 237 23.08 -19.47 -14.04
CA GLU A 237 23.14 -20.14 -15.34
C GLU A 237 22.33 -19.41 -16.41
N ALA A 238 21.09 -19.05 -16.08
CA ALA A 238 20.19 -18.33 -16.98
C ALA A 238 20.48 -16.82 -17.04
N LYS A 239 21.46 -16.32 -16.27
CA LYS A 239 21.81 -14.89 -16.13
C LYS A 239 20.59 -14.01 -15.85
N THR A 240 19.72 -14.51 -14.99
CA THR A 240 18.44 -13.90 -14.62
C THR A 240 18.38 -13.71 -13.11
N GLN A 241 17.39 -12.95 -12.63
CA GLN A 241 17.13 -12.79 -11.20
C GLN A 241 15.62 -12.66 -10.99
N SER A 242 15.16 -13.10 -9.82
CA SER A 242 13.80 -12.83 -9.38
C SER A 242 13.60 -11.33 -9.22
N VAL A 243 12.47 -10.83 -9.71
CA VAL A 243 12.07 -9.44 -9.60
C VAL A 243 11.08 -9.21 -8.46
N LEU A 244 10.60 -10.28 -7.79
CA LEU A 244 9.61 -10.17 -6.70
C LEU A 244 10.09 -9.25 -5.58
N THR A 245 11.35 -9.37 -5.16
CA THR A 245 11.92 -8.47 -4.13
C THR A 245 11.90 -7.01 -4.58
N LYS A 246 12.13 -6.74 -5.88
CA LYS A 246 12.05 -5.39 -6.45
C LYS A 246 10.62 -4.88 -6.48
N ILE A 247 9.65 -5.74 -6.83
CA ILE A 247 8.21 -5.40 -6.84
C ILE A 247 7.74 -5.04 -5.42
N ILE A 248 8.08 -5.87 -4.43
CA ILE A 248 7.71 -5.63 -3.03
C ILE A 248 8.31 -4.31 -2.52
N LYS A 249 9.61 -4.08 -2.76
CA LYS A 249 10.27 -2.82 -2.37
C LYS A 249 9.66 -1.61 -3.08
N ALA A 250 9.33 -1.72 -4.36
CA ALA A 250 8.68 -0.66 -5.11
C ALA A 250 7.28 -0.37 -4.56
N GLY A 251 6.48 -1.39 -4.23
CA GLY A 251 5.18 -1.23 -3.60
C GLY A 251 5.26 -0.54 -2.24
N TYR A 252 6.24 -0.93 -1.42
CA TYR A 252 6.49 -0.30 -0.12
C TYR A 252 6.82 1.19 -0.26
N ALA A 253 7.70 1.54 -1.21
CA ALA A 253 8.07 2.92 -1.51
C ALA A 253 6.90 3.73 -2.08
N ALA A 254 6.09 3.13 -2.96
CA ALA A 254 4.92 3.79 -3.55
C ALA A 254 3.84 4.12 -2.51
N LEU A 255 3.68 3.27 -1.49
CA LEU A 255 2.81 3.52 -0.34
C LEU A 255 3.42 4.47 0.70
N GLN A 256 4.61 5.03 0.42
CA GLN A 256 5.39 5.87 1.33
C GLN A 256 5.58 5.23 2.71
N LEU A 257 5.82 3.92 2.71
CA LEU A 257 6.11 3.17 3.91
C LEU A 257 7.61 3.15 4.17
N GLU A 258 7.97 3.28 5.44
CA GLU A 258 9.32 3.13 5.98
C GLU A 258 9.24 2.18 7.17
N TYR A 259 10.37 1.70 7.66
CA TYR A 259 10.38 0.86 8.85
C TYR A 259 11.46 1.28 9.84
N PHE A 260 11.18 1.04 11.12
CA PHE A 260 12.18 1.08 12.18
C PHE A 260 12.33 -0.31 12.80
N PHE A 261 13.44 -0.54 13.49
CA PHE A 261 13.73 -1.81 14.15
C PHE A 261 13.66 -1.68 15.66
N THR A 262 13.13 -2.72 16.29
CA THR A 262 13.42 -3.01 17.71
C THR A 262 14.36 -4.20 17.73
N ALA A 263 15.51 -4.07 18.39
CA ALA A 263 16.51 -5.13 18.49
C ALA A 263 16.79 -5.43 19.96
N GLY A 264 16.60 -6.69 20.36
CA GLY A 264 16.93 -7.21 21.68
C GLY A 264 17.47 -8.63 21.61
N PRO A 265 17.86 -9.21 22.75
CA PRO A 265 18.37 -10.58 22.80
C PRO A 265 17.32 -11.62 22.37
N ASP A 266 16.03 -11.32 22.58
CA ASP A 266 14.94 -12.26 22.28
C ASP A 266 14.38 -12.09 20.85
N GLU A 267 14.23 -10.84 20.39
CA GLU A 267 13.57 -10.52 19.12
C GLU A 267 14.28 -9.36 18.39
N VAL A 268 14.39 -9.50 17.07
CA VAL A 268 14.67 -8.41 16.15
C VAL A 268 13.47 -8.26 15.21
N ARG A 269 12.82 -7.10 15.26
CA ARG A 269 11.57 -6.88 14.53
C ARG A 269 11.58 -5.57 13.76
N ALA A 270 11.10 -5.63 12.52
CA ALA A 270 10.84 -4.46 11.69
C ALA A 270 9.38 -4.01 11.86
N TRP A 271 9.18 -2.71 12.11
CA TRP A 271 7.88 -2.09 12.32
C TRP A 271 7.57 -1.12 11.20
N THR A 272 6.51 -1.39 10.46
CA THR A 272 6.05 -0.56 9.33
C THR A 272 5.38 0.72 9.81
N ILE A 273 5.85 1.86 9.30
CA ILE A 273 5.30 3.19 9.54
C ILE A 273 5.15 3.93 8.20
N ARG A 274 4.38 5.02 8.17
CA ARG A 274 4.39 5.94 7.01
C ARG A 274 5.53 6.93 7.16
N LYS A 275 6.11 7.38 6.05
CA LYS A 275 7.10 8.45 6.05
C LYS A 275 6.56 9.68 6.77
N GLY A 276 7.40 10.31 7.60
CA GLY A 276 6.98 11.46 8.41
C GLY A 276 6.28 11.11 9.73
N THR A 277 6.14 9.83 10.06
CA THR A 277 5.59 9.39 11.36
C THR A 277 6.49 9.87 12.50
N LYS A 278 5.89 10.51 13.52
CA LYS A 278 6.62 10.97 14.70
C LYS A 278 6.91 9.83 15.67
N ALA A 279 7.97 9.97 16.49
CA ALA A 279 8.38 8.95 17.45
C ALA A 279 7.24 8.42 18.36
N PRO A 280 6.33 9.24 18.92
CA PRO A 280 5.20 8.72 19.71
C PRO A 280 4.23 7.85 18.92
N GLN A 281 3.95 8.23 17.66
CA GLN A 281 3.06 7.48 16.77
C GLN A 281 3.70 6.15 16.33
N ALA A 282 5.01 6.17 16.08
CA ALA A 282 5.79 4.97 15.81
C ALA A 282 5.78 4.01 17.01
N ALA A 283 5.91 4.53 18.24
CA ALA A 283 5.76 3.74 19.47
C ALA A 283 4.36 3.14 19.60
N GLY A 284 3.32 3.88 19.20
CA GLY A 284 1.93 3.42 19.15
C GLY A 284 1.70 2.20 18.26
N LYS A 285 2.55 1.97 17.24
CA LYS A 285 2.50 0.77 16.40
C LYS A 285 2.91 -0.50 17.16
N ILE A 286 3.74 -0.37 18.19
CA ILE A 286 4.10 -1.48 19.08
C ILE A 286 2.95 -1.75 20.03
N HIS A 287 2.49 -0.71 20.73
CA HIS A 287 1.36 -0.78 21.65
C HIS A 287 0.77 0.61 21.88
N THR A 288 -0.55 0.72 22.01
CA THR A 288 -1.24 2.01 22.20
C THR A 288 -0.83 2.74 23.48
N ASP A 289 -0.36 2.01 24.50
CA ASP A 289 0.11 2.61 25.75
C ASP A 289 1.48 3.29 25.61
N PHE A 290 2.32 2.84 24.66
CA PHE A 290 3.61 3.48 24.42
C PHE A 290 3.43 4.89 23.85
N GLU A 291 2.41 5.09 23.01
CA GLU A 291 2.07 6.40 22.47
C GLU A 291 1.54 7.34 23.57
N LYS A 292 0.60 6.86 24.39
CA LYS A 292 0.02 7.65 25.50
C LYS A 292 1.04 7.97 26.59
N GLY A 293 1.88 6.99 26.93
CA GLY A 293 2.90 7.07 27.96
C GLY A 293 4.25 7.58 27.46
N PHE A 294 4.38 8.02 26.20
CA PHE A 294 5.66 8.34 25.58
C PHE A 294 6.44 9.40 26.37
N ILE A 295 7.67 9.03 26.75
CA ILE A 295 8.65 9.91 27.38
C ILE A 295 9.65 10.35 26.31
N MET A 296 10.35 9.39 25.71
CA MET A 296 11.41 9.61 24.73
C MET A 296 11.73 8.34 23.93
N ALA A 297 12.41 8.52 22.81
CA ALA A 297 12.95 7.45 21.99
C ALA A 297 14.48 7.50 22.04
N GLU A 298 15.12 6.40 22.40
CA GLU A 298 16.55 6.20 22.21
C GLU A 298 16.75 5.65 20.80
N VAL A 299 17.41 6.41 19.93
CA VAL A 299 17.51 6.14 18.50
C VAL A 299 18.98 5.97 18.12
N MET A 300 19.28 4.90 17.40
CA MET A 300 20.54 4.72 16.68
C MET A 300 20.26 4.39 15.22
N LYS A 301 21.05 4.98 14.30
CA LYS A 301 20.90 4.69 12.87
C LYS A 301 21.43 3.29 12.57
N PHE A 302 20.79 2.58 11.65
CA PHE A 302 21.29 1.28 11.19
C PHE A 302 22.72 1.36 10.65
N GLN A 303 23.04 2.44 9.91
CA GLN A 303 24.38 2.63 9.35
C GLN A 303 25.44 2.79 10.45
N ASP A 304 25.16 3.58 11.48
CA ASP A 304 26.04 3.75 12.64
C ASP A 304 26.23 2.43 13.40
N PHE A 305 25.14 1.67 13.62
CA PHE A 305 25.21 0.36 14.26
C PHE A 305 26.04 -0.64 13.45
N LYS A 306 25.93 -0.61 12.12
CA LYS A 306 26.68 -1.50 11.22
C LYS A 306 28.18 -1.16 11.20
N GLU A 307 28.54 0.12 11.28
CA GLU A 307 29.93 0.58 11.29
C GLU A 307 30.63 0.29 12.62
N GLU A 308 29.97 0.57 13.76
CA GLU A 308 30.55 0.43 15.09
C GLU A 308 30.41 -1.01 15.65
N GLY A 309 29.54 -1.83 15.05
CA GLY A 309 29.35 -3.25 15.33
C GLY A 309 28.55 -3.59 16.59
N THR A 310 28.59 -2.76 17.65
CA THR A 310 27.86 -2.99 18.90
C THR A 310 27.15 -1.73 19.41
N GLU A 311 26.05 -1.91 20.14
CA GLU A 311 25.31 -0.78 20.75
C GLU A 311 26.20 0.05 21.69
N ASN A 312 27.09 -0.60 22.44
CA ASN A 312 28.03 0.09 23.33
C ASN A 312 29.04 0.94 22.56
N ALA A 313 29.52 0.46 21.41
CA ALA A 313 30.40 1.23 20.55
C ALA A 313 29.68 2.45 19.94
N VAL A 314 28.43 2.30 19.51
CA VAL A 314 27.60 3.42 19.04
C VAL A 314 27.38 4.47 20.14
N LYS A 315 27.15 4.02 21.39
CA LYS A 315 27.04 4.91 22.56
C LYS A 315 28.35 5.64 22.85
N ALA A 316 29.49 4.92 22.82
CA ALA A 316 30.81 5.51 23.02
C ALA A 316 31.18 6.53 21.94
N ALA A 317 30.73 6.31 20.70
CA ALA A 317 30.88 7.22 19.57
C ALA A 317 29.92 8.43 19.62
N GLY A 318 29.03 8.52 20.62
CA GLY A 318 28.06 9.63 20.75
C GLY A 318 26.96 9.63 19.68
N LYS A 319 26.80 8.52 18.93
CA LYS A 319 25.81 8.35 17.87
C LYS A 319 24.47 7.80 18.37
N TYR A 320 24.38 7.45 19.66
CA TYR A 320 23.15 7.02 20.33
C TYR A 320 22.38 8.24 20.86
N ARG A 321 21.27 8.59 20.20
CA ARG A 321 20.58 9.87 20.42
C ARG A 321 19.29 9.68 21.20
N GLN A 322 19.04 10.61 22.12
CA GLN A 322 17.78 10.71 22.83
C GLN A 322 16.88 11.70 22.11
N GLN A 323 15.74 11.21 21.64
CA GLN A 323 14.80 11.94 20.79
C GLN A 323 13.46 12.17 21.49
N GLY A 324 12.96 13.39 21.34
CA GLY A 324 11.68 13.81 21.92
C GLY A 324 10.48 13.54 21.02
N ARG A 325 9.32 14.08 21.40
CA ARG A 325 8.03 13.86 20.71
C ARG A 325 7.97 14.37 19.27
N ASN A 326 8.79 15.36 18.94
CA ASN A 326 8.83 15.97 17.60
C ASN A 326 9.78 15.27 16.63
N TYR A 327 10.50 14.24 17.09
CA TYR A 327 11.38 13.48 16.22
C TYR A 327 10.58 12.74 15.15
N ILE A 328 10.97 12.91 13.90
CA ILE A 328 10.44 12.15 12.77
C ILE A 328 11.33 10.92 12.65
N VAL A 329 10.71 9.74 12.73
CA VAL A 329 11.43 8.48 12.58
C VAL A 329 11.90 8.36 11.13
N GLU A 330 13.14 7.92 10.95
CA GLU A 330 13.74 7.71 9.63
C GLU A 330 13.84 6.21 9.33
N ASP A 331 13.93 5.88 8.04
CA ASP A 331 14.04 4.50 7.57
C ASP A 331 15.28 3.81 8.14
N GLY A 332 15.07 2.63 8.71
CA GLY A 332 16.11 1.81 9.33
C GLY A 332 16.55 2.26 10.72
N ASP A 333 15.90 3.24 11.33
CA ASP A 333 16.19 3.59 12.74
C ASP A 333 16.04 2.36 13.64
N ILE A 334 16.99 2.15 14.55
CA ILE A 334 16.85 1.17 15.62
C ILE A 334 16.46 1.94 16.88
N ILE A 335 15.28 1.65 17.42
CA ILE A 335 14.64 2.47 18.44
C ILE A 335 14.33 1.66 19.69
N PHE A 336 14.68 2.24 20.84
CA PHE A 336 14.22 1.81 22.15
C PHE A 336 13.33 2.90 22.76
N PHE A 337 12.04 2.61 22.95
CA PHE A 337 11.09 3.59 23.50
C PHE A 337 11.05 3.54 25.03
N LYS A 338 11.18 4.71 25.67
CA LYS A 338 10.88 4.90 27.10
C LYS A 338 9.45 5.44 27.22
N PHE A 339 8.65 4.78 28.03
CA PHE A 339 7.28 5.17 28.30
C PHE A 339 6.96 4.96 29.77
N ASN A 340 6.00 5.73 30.29
CA ASN A 340 5.46 5.51 31.62
C ASN A 340 4.29 4.54 31.52
N THR A 341 4.23 3.53 32.39
CA THR A 341 3.04 2.67 32.47
C THR A 341 1.92 3.44 33.16
N PRO A 342 0.68 3.45 32.61
CA PRO A 342 -0.44 4.14 33.24
C PRO A 342 -0.72 3.71 34.69
N ASN A 343 -0.28 2.50 35.06
CA ASN A 343 -0.42 1.90 36.38
C ASN A 343 0.88 1.86 37.21
N ALA A 344 1.93 2.60 36.84
CA ALA A 344 3.09 2.72 37.71
C ALA A 344 2.67 3.40 39.03
N PRO A 345 2.81 2.74 40.20
CA PRO A 345 2.58 3.41 41.46
C PRO A 345 3.54 4.60 41.54
N LYS A 346 2.99 5.82 41.68
CA LYS A 346 3.79 7.03 41.89
C LYS A 346 4.73 6.75 43.05
N ALA A 347 6.04 6.70 42.77
CA ALA A 347 7.05 6.61 43.82
C ALA A 347 6.79 7.74 44.82
N LYS A 348 6.36 7.38 46.03
CA LYS A 348 6.23 8.32 47.13
C LYS A 348 7.65 8.83 47.41
N LYS A 349 7.82 10.15 47.28
CA LYS A 349 9.03 10.86 47.69
C LYS A 349 9.31 10.65 49.17
#